data_AF-A0A2N9MZD3-F1
#
_entry.id   AF-A0A2N9MZD3-F1
#
_cell.length_a   1.000
_cell.length_b   1.000
_cell.length_c   1.000
_cell.angle_alpha   90.00
_cell.angle_beta   90.00
_cell.angle_gamma   90.00
#
_symmetry.space_group_name_H-M   'P 1'
#
loop_
_entity.id
_entity.type
_entity.pdbx_description
1 polymer ?
#
loop_
_entity_poly.entity_id
_entity_poly.type
_entity_poly.pdbx_seq_one_letter_code
_entity_poly.pdbx_strand_id
1 'polypeptide(L)'
;MTEYLSRHPVHVSAVTVLERVRGYGLLWHRAAEAKRRRLEAMRIAYLSGLGQVWPIDRPTAVVSGEIMAMLPDPPTPPRRSHQLAESRQERLARWRFDAIIAATALVAQMPLIHNAADFESIRSGIERSPERFPRLGPLELVRCTALV
;
A
#
# COMPACT_ATOMS: atom_id res chain seq x y z
N MET A 1 -17.96 7.89 3.60
CA MET A 1 -16.77 7.24 4.21
C MET A 1 -17.08 6.64 5.58
N THR A 2 -17.80 7.37 6.43
CA THR A 2 -18.09 6.97 7.82
C THR A 2 -18.92 5.69 7.94
N GLU A 3 -19.84 5.42 7.02
CA GLU A 3 -20.76 4.26 7.11
C GLU A 3 -20.10 2.92 6.74
N TYR A 4 -19.28 2.89 5.68
CA TYR A 4 -18.53 1.67 5.32
C TYR A 4 -17.49 1.33 6.40
N LEU A 5 -16.75 2.33 6.86
CA LEU A 5 -15.73 2.15 7.91
C LEU A 5 -16.35 1.89 9.29
N SER A 6 -17.61 2.28 9.55
CA SER A 6 -18.30 1.93 10.80
C SER A 6 -18.85 0.51 10.80
N ARG A 7 -19.05 -0.10 9.62
CA ARG A 7 -19.58 -1.46 9.45
C ARG A 7 -18.49 -2.51 9.29
N HIS A 8 -17.28 -2.13 8.88
CA HIS A 8 -16.19 -3.05 8.62
C HIS A 8 -14.92 -2.63 9.36
N PRO A 9 -14.28 -3.53 10.14
CA PRO A 9 -13.00 -3.24 10.75
C PRO A 9 -11.95 -2.98 9.65
N VAL A 10 -11.15 -1.93 9.83
CA VAL A 10 -10.09 -1.58 8.89
C VAL A 10 -8.80 -2.29 9.31
N HIS A 11 -8.22 -3.01 8.36
CA HIS A 11 -6.95 -3.69 8.49
C HIS A 11 -5.88 -2.95 7.68
N VAL A 12 -4.63 -2.97 8.13
CA VAL A 12 -3.54 -2.24 7.48
C VAL A 12 -2.34 -3.18 7.30
N SER A 13 -1.72 -3.20 6.11
CA SER A 13 -0.45 -3.91 5.92
C SER A 13 0.67 -3.20 6.69
N ALA A 14 1.59 -3.97 7.27
CA ALA A 14 2.79 -3.43 7.92
C ALA A 14 3.61 -2.55 6.96
N VAL A 15 3.58 -2.81 5.65
CA VAL A 15 4.24 -1.97 4.64
C VAL A 15 3.61 -0.58 4.57
N THR A 16 2.28 -0.48 4.59
CA THR A 16 1.60 0.82 4.62
C THR A 16 1.96 1.62 5.86
N VAL A 17 2.09 0.96 7.02
CA VAL A 17 2.55 1.61 8.27
C VAL A 17 3.99 2.09 8.13
N LEU A 18 4.88 1.25 7.58
CA LEU A 18 6.28 1.60 7.31
C LEU A 18 6.37 2.84 6.42
N GLU A 19 5.64 2.87 5.32
CA GLU A 19 5.61 4.02 4.40
C GLU A 19 5.11 5.28 5.09
N ARG A 20 4.06 5.17 5.90
CA ARG A 20 3.49 6.32 6.60
C ARG A 20 4.44 6.87 7.66
N VAL A 21 5.07 6.00 8.45
CA VAL A 21 6.07 6.39 9.46
C VAL A 21 7.30 7.00 8.80
N ARG A 22 7.79 6.43 7.70
CA ARG A 22 8.87 7.03 6.90
C ARG A 22 8.50 8.43 6.40
N GLY A 23 7.26 8.61 5.92
CA GLY A 23 6.74 9.90 5.49
C GLY A 23 6.78 10.96 6.61
N TYR A 24 6.34 10.59 7.82
CA TYR A 24 6.46 11.47 8.98
C TYR A 24 7.92 11.82 9.31
N GLY A 25 8.83 10.85 9.28
CA GLY A 25 10.25 11.08 9.52
C GLY A 25 10.87 12.06 8.52
N LEU A 26 10.59 11.87 7.22
CA LEU A 26 11.06 12.78 6.17
C LEU A 26 10.52 14.22 6.35
N LEU A 27 9.24 14.35 6.70
CA LEU A 27 8.64 15.66 6.98
C LEU A 27 9.25 16.30 8.22
N TRP A 28 9.50 15.52 9.28
CA TRP A 28 10.11 16.00 10.51
C TRP A 28 11.51 16.57 10.24
N HIS A 29 12.34 15.85 9.47
CA HIS A 29 13.71 16.28 9.17
C HIS A 29 13.76 17.60 8.39
N ARG A 30 12.75 17.86 7.55
CA ARG A 30 12.63 19.09 6.75
C ARG A 30 11.88 20.21 7.46
N ALA A 31 11.23 19.92 8.59
CA ALA A 31 10.40 20.88 9.29
C ALA A 31 11.21 21.80 10.21
N ALA A 32 10.81 23.08 10.25
CA ALA A 32 11.20 24.02 11.29
C ALA A 32 10.79 23.49 12.67
N GLU A 33 11.55 23.86 13.71
CA GLU A 33 11.40 23.34 15.07
C GLU A 33 9.96 23.46 15.61
N ALA A 34 9.32 24.61 15.37
CA ALA A 34 7.93 24.87 15.77
C ALA A 34 6.91 23.87 15.18
N LYS A 35 7.20 23.25 14.03
CA LYS A 35 6.30 22.29 13.36
C LYS A 35 6.58 20.83 13.76
N ARG A 36 7.75 20.53 14.33
CA ARG A 36 8.17 19.16 14.66
C ARG A 36 7.26 18.51 15.71
N ARG A 37 6.88 19.25 16.76
CA ARG A 37 5.95 18.76 17.79
C ARG A 37 4.60 18.34 17.20
N ARG A 38 4.06 19.14 16.27
CA ARG A 38 2.80 18.82 15.59
C ARG A 38 2.91 17.57 14.73
N LEU A 39 4.00 17.41 13.96
CA LEU A 39 4.22 16.22 13.14
C LEU A 39 4.34 14.96 14.00
N GLU A 40 5.02 15.05 15.14
CA GLU A 40 5.14 13.94 16.07
C GLU A 40 3.80 13.58 16.71
N ALA A 41 3.00 14.56 17.11
CA ALA A 41 1.64 14.32 17.60
C ALA A 41 0.75 13.64 16.54
N MET A 42 0.85 14.05 15.27
CA MET A 42 0.14 13.40 14.16
C MET A 42 0.61 11.97 13.90
N ARG A 43 1.91 11.68 14.05
CA ARG A 43 2.48 10.34 13.95
C ARG A 43 1.93 9.44 15.05
N ILE A 44 1.95 9.90 16.30
CA ILE A 44 1.41 9.17 17.45
C ILE A 44 -0.08 8.92 17.27
N ALA A 45 -0.87 9.96 16.93
CA ALA A 45 -2.31 9.81 16.71
C ALA A 45 -2.64 8.80 15.59
N TYR A 46 -1.87 8.81 14.50
CA TYR A 46 -2.00 7.81 13.45
C TYR A 46 -1.75 6.39 13.97
N LEU A 47 -0.63 6.17 14.67
CA LEU A 47 -0.26 4.85 15.20
C LEU A 47 -1.25 4.35 16.26
N SER A 48 -1.70 5.21 17.16
CA SER A 48 -2.70 4.89 18.19
C SER A 48 -4.08 4.62 17.61
N GLY A 49 -4.39 5.14 16.43
CA GLY A 49 -5.65 4.92 15.72
C GLY A 49 -5.64 3.76 14.74
N LEU A 50 -4.54 3.00 14.63
CA LEU A 50 -4.48 1.83 13.76
C LEU A 50 -5.35 0.70 14.32
N GLY A 51 -6.11 0.05 13.43
CA GLY A 51 -6.74 -1.24 13.70
C GLY A 51 -5.72 -2.38 13.66
N GLN A 52 -6.16 -3.55 13.19
CA GLN A 52 -5.27 -4.69 13.04
C GLN A 52 -4.20 -4.44 11.95
N VAL A 53 -2.93 -4.57 12.34
CA VAL A 53 -1.80 -4.51 11.40
C VAL A 53 -1.40 -5.93 11.00
N TRP A 54 -1.33 -6.20 9.70
CA TRP A 54 -0.93 -7.48 9.15
C TRP A 54 0.58 -7.52 8.85
N PRO A 55 1.33 -8.50 9.38
CA PRO A 55 2.76 -8.62 9.13
C PRO A 55 3.06 -9.11 7.71
N ILE A 56 4.33 -9.01 7.31
CA ILE A 56 4.84 -9.71 6.13
C ILE A 56 5.29 -11.10 6.59
N ASP A 57 4.44 -12.09 6.38
CA ASP A 57 4.72 -13.49 6.71
C ASP A 57 5.15 -14.29 5.47
N ARG A 58 5.39 -15.60 5.64
CA ARG A 58 5.87 -16.46 4.55
C ARG A 58 4.92 -16.47 3.34
N PRO A 59 3.59 -16.69 3.49
CA PRO A 59 2.66 -16.59 2.35
C PRO A 59 2.72 -15.24 1.64
N THR A 60 2.71 -14.13 2.39
CA THR A 60 2.79 -12.79 1.82
C THR A 60 4.09 -12.57 1.04
N ALA A 61 5.22 -13.04 1.56
CA ALA A 61 6.52 -12.95 0.89
C ALA A 61 6.55 -13.74 -0.43
N VAL A 62 6.00 -14.96 -0.46
CA VAL A 62 5.91 -15.77 -1.69
C VAL A 62 5.03 -15.08 -2.73
N VAL A 63 3.82 -14.68 -2.36
CA VAL A 63 2.85 -14.07 -3.28
C VAL A 63 3.37 -12.73 -3.81
N SER A 64 4.00 -11.91 -2.97
CA SER A 64 4.62 -10.66 -3.42
C SER A 64 5.76 -10.89 -4.41
N GLY A 65 6.59 -11.92 -4.19
CA GLY A 65 7.62 -12.34 -5.14
C GLY A 65 7.04 -12.76 -6.49
N GLU A 66 5.97 -13.54 -6.49
CA GLU A 66 5.26 -13.94 -7.70
C GLU A 66 4.69 -12.73 -8.46
N ILE A 67 4.04 -11.79 -7.76
CA ILE A 67 3.54 -10.54 -8.35
C ILE A 67 4.69 -9.76 -9.00
N MET A 68 5.82 -9.59 -8.29
CA MET A 68 6.97 -8.85 -8.81
C MET A 68 7.65 -9.56 -10.00
N ALA A 69 7.65 -10.90 -10.03
CA ALA A 69 8.16 -11.66 -11.15
C ALA A 69 7.23 -11.60 -12.37
N MET A 70 5.92 -11.49 -12.15
CA MET A 70 4.92 -11.29 -13.20
C MET A 70 4.98 -9.89 -13.80
N LEU A 71 5.18 -8.89 -12.96
CA LEU A 71 5.20 -7.47 -13.30
C LEU A 71 6.55 -6.88 -12.83
N PRO A 72 7.64 -7.13 -13.59
CA PRO A 72 8.99 -6.73 -13.17
C PRO A 72 9.17 -5.21 -13.13
N ASP A 73 8.42 -4.49 -13.95
CA ASP A 73 8.48 -3.04 -14.06
C ASP A 73 7.27 -2.35 -13.40
N PRO A 74 7.46 -1.18 -12.76
CA PRO A 74 6.36 -0.38 -12.21
C PRO A 74 5.31 -0.04 -13.28
N PRO A 75 4.03 -0.43 -13.12
CA PRO A 75 2.99 -0.19 -14.12
C PRO A 75 2.72 1.31 -14.37
N THR A 76 2.68 2.12 -13.31
CA THR A 76 2.42 3.55 -13.42
C THR A 76 3.68 4.36 -13.74
N PRO A 77 3.56 5.46 -14.51
CA PRO A 77 4.68 6.35 -14.81
C PRO A 77 5.22 7.04 -13.54
N PRO A 78 6.44 7.62 -13.61
CA PRO A 78 7.01 8.38 -12.50
C PRO A 78 6.08 9.51 -12.04
N ARG A 79 5.91 9.67 -10.73
CA ARG A 79 5.17 10.81 -10.17
C ARG A 79 5.94 12.12 -10.43
N ARG A 80 5.22 13.24 -10.57
CA ARG A 80 5.82 14.58 -10.66
C ARG A 80 5.41 15.41 -9.45
N SER A 81 6.40 16.02 -8.79
CA SER A 81 6.17 16.99 -7.72
C SER A 81 7.02 18.23 -7.99
N HIS A 82 6.39 19.41 -8.04
CA HIS A 82 7.08 20.68 -8.31
C HIS A 82 8.05 20.61 -9.52
N GLN A 83 7.61 20.00 -10.61
CA GLN A 83 8.39 19.78 -11.85
C GLN A 83 9.57 18.80 -11.75
N LEU A 84 9.86 18.23 -10.58
CA LEU A 84 10.83 17.14 -10.43
C LEU A 84 10.13 15.79 -10.61
N ALA A 85 10.72 14.94 -11.46
CA ALA A 85 10.27 13.57 -11.66
C ALA A 85 10.80 12.68 -10.53
N GLU A 86 9.94 11.77 -10.04
CA GLU A 86 10.30 10.66 -9.17
C GLU A 86 11.47 9.88 -9.77
N SER A 87 12.49 9.60 -8.95
CA SER A 87 13.65 8.84 -9.42
C SER A 87 13.26 7.39 -9.76
N ARG A 88 14.05 6.73 -10.62
CA ARG A 88 13.82 5.32 -10.97
C ARG A 88 13.82 4.42 -9.73
N GLN A 89 14.70 4.69 -8.75
CA GLN A 89 14.79 3.91 -7.52
C GLN A 89 13.58 4.10 -6.61
N GLU A 90 13.10 5.34 -6.45
CA GLU A 90 11.89 5.61 -5.68
C GLU A 90 10.66 4.97 -6.32
N ARG A 91 10.54 5.05 -7.64
CA ARG A 91 9.46 4.40 -8.39
C ARG A 91 9.48 2.88 -8.21
N LEU A 92 10.67 2.27 -8.27
CA LEU A 92 10.83 0.84 -8.06
C LEU A 92 10.51 0.43 -6.62
N ALA A 93 10.92 1.22 -5.63
CA ALA A 93 10.62 0.97 -4.22
C ALA A 93 9.11 1.05 -3.96
N ARG A 94 8.45 2.11 -4.46
CA ARG A 94 7.00 2.28 -4.38
C ARG A 94 6.26 1.09 -5.00
N TRP A 95 6.63 0.72 -6.23
CA TRP A 95 6.05 -0.45 -6.90
C TRP A 95 6.19 -1.73 -6.05
N ARG A 96 7.37 -1.98 -5.48
CA ARG A 96 7.58 -3.16 -4.62
C ARG A 96 6.72 -3.12 -3.37
N PHE A 97 6.52 -1.94 -2.78
CA PHE A 97 5.62 -1.79 -1.64
C PHE A 97 4.16 -2.03 -2.02
N ASP A 98 3.70 -1.49 -3.16
CA ASP A 98 2.36 -1.76 -3.69
C ASP A 98 2.16 -3.27 -3.94
N ALA A 99 3.14 -3.97 -4.51
CA ALA A 99 3.08 -5.42 -4.70
C ALA A 99 2.97 -6.20 -3.38
N ILE A 100 3.68 -5.78 -2.32
CA ILE A 100 3.57 -6.43 -1.00
C ILE A 100 2.21 -6.13 -0.36
N ILE A 101 1.68 -4.91 -0.48
CA ILE A 101 0.36 -4.53 0.03
C ILE A 101 -0.73 -5.36 -0.66
N ALA A 102 -0.65 -5.51 -1.98
CA ALA A 102 -1.57 -6.35 -2.75
C ALA A 102 -1.49 -7.82 -2.32
N ALA A 103 -0.28 -8.34 -2.12
CA ALA A 103 -0.07 -9.70 -1.62
C ALA A 103 -0.68 -9.89 -0.22
N THR A 104 -0.52 -8.92 0.69
CA THR A 104 -1.14 -8.98 2.03
C THR A 104 -2.65 -9.11 1.92
N ALA A 105 -3.30 -8.27 1.10
CA ALA A 105 -4.75 -8.31 0.92
C ALA A 105 -5.21 -9.63 0.30
N LEU A 106 -4.50 -10.11 -0.73
CA LEU A 106 -4.82 -11.36 -1.41
C LEU A 106 -4.69 -12.59 -0.49
N VAL A 107 -3.59 -12.69 0.26
CA VAL A 107 -3.35 -13.78 1.22
C VAL A 107 -4.38 -13.75 2.35
N ALA A 108 -4.70 -12.57 2.85
CA ALA A 108 -5.70 -12.39 3.91
C ALA A 108 -7.15 -12.57 3.40
N GLN A 109 -7.36 -12.73 2.08
CA GLN A 109 -8.66 -12.78 1.43
C GLN A 109 -9.54 -11.56 1.77
N MET A 110 -8.91 -10.38 1.78
CA MET A 110 -9.57 -9.12 2.11
C MET A 110 -9.62 -8.19 0.89
N PRO A 111 -10.71 -7.43 0.70
CA PRO A 111 -10.73 -6.37 -0.29
C PRO A 111 -9.66 -5.31 0.00
N LEU A 112 -8.93 -4.90 -1.03
CA LEU A 112 -7.94 -3.85 -0.94
C LEU A 112 -8.56 -2.50 -1.25
N ILE A 113 -8.61 -1.62 -0.24
CA ILE A 113 -9.01 -0.23 -0.41
C ILE A 113 -7.83 0.55 -1.00
N HIS A 114 -8.01 1.17 -2.18
CA HIS A 114 -6.92 1.84 -2.87
C HIS A 114 -7.33 3.10 -3.65
N ASN A 115 -6.31 3.89 -4.01
CA ASN A 115 -6.41 5.00 -4.95
C ASN A 115 -5.34 4.95 -6.08
N ALA A 116 -4.41 3.99 -6.02
CA ALA A 116 -3.34 3.86 -7.00
C ALA A 116 -3.75 2.92 -8.14
N ALA A 117 -3.42 3.30 -9.38
CA ALA A 117 -3.71 2.49 -10.57
C ALA A 117 -2.86 1.22 -10.67
N ASP A 118 -1.72 1.15 -9.97
CA ASP A 118 -0.84 -0.02 -9.95
C ASP A 118 -1.59 -1.29 -9.49
N PHE A 119 -2.53 -1.16 -8.55
CA PHE A 119 -3.33 -2.29 -8.05
C PHE A 119 -4.27 -2.90 -9.10
N GLU A 120 -4.77 -2.10 -10.03
CA GLU A 120 -5.60 -2.58 -11.14
C GLU A 120 -4.76 -3.43 -12.10
N SER A 121 -3.52 -3.00 -12.37
CA SER A 121 -2.55 -3.77 -13.16
C SER A 121 -2.16 -5.08 -12.47
N ILE A 122 -1.98 -5.06 -11.15
CA ILE A 122 -1.73 -6.28 -10.36
C ILE A 122 -2.92 -7.24 -10.47
N ARG A 123 -4.15 -6.77 -10.24
CA ARG A 123 -5.36 -7.60 -10.36
C ARG A 123 -5.45 -8.23 -11.75
N SER A 124 -5.33 -7.44 -12.80
CA SER A 124 -5.37 -7.96 -14.17
C SER A 124 -4.24 -8.94 -14.49
N GLY A 125 -3.07 -8.80 -13.85
CA GLY A 125 -2.00 -9.79 -13.95
C GLY A 125 -2.39 -11.13 -13.31
N ILE A 126 -2.89 -11.08 -12.06
CA ILE A 126 -3.33 -12.27 -11.31
C ILE A 126 -4.43 -13.01 -12.09
N GLU A 127 -5.42 -12.30 -12.62
CA GLU A 127 -6.52 -12.87 -13.42
C GLU A 127 -6.06 -13.57 -14.70
N ARG A 128 -4.95 -13.12 -15.30
CA ARG A 128 -4.37 -13.72 -16.51
C ARG A 128 -3.42 -14.88 -16.24
N SER A 129 -2.98 -15.05 -15.00
CA SER A 129 -2.05 -16.10 -14.59
C SER A 129 -2.49 -16.78 -13.29
N PRO A 130 -3.73 -17.32 -13.22
CA PRO A 130 -4.26 -17.92 -11.99
C PRO A 130 -3.44 -19.13 -11.50
N GLU A 131 -2.73 -19.81 -12.39
CA GLU A 131 -1.85 -20.93 -12.06
C GLU A 131 -0.69 -20.55 -11.13
N ARG A 132 -0.29 -19.26 -11.13
CA ARG A 132 0.75 -18.72 -10.24
C ARG A 132 0.23 -18.40 -8.84
N PHE A 133 -1.09 -18.31 -8.67
CA PHE A 133 -1.76 -17.92 -7.43
C PHE A 133 -2.78 -18.98 -7.00
N PRO A 134 -2.38 -20.25 -6.86
CA PRO A 134 -3.32 -21.34 -6.62
C PRO A 134 -4.09 -21.12 -5.32
N ARG A 135 -5.43 -21.23 -5.39
CA ARG A 135 -6.37 -21.13 -4.26
C ARG A 135 -6.51 -19.74 -3.61
N LEU A 136 -5.95 -18.68 -4.21
CA LEU A 136 -6.06 -17.32 -3.66
C LEU A 136 -7.26 -16.52 -4.19
N GLY A 137 -7.83 -16.91 -5.33
CA GLY A 137 -8.94 -16.18 -5.95
C GLY A 137 -8.52 -14.82 -6.51
N PRO A 138 -9.48 -13.96 -6.88
CA PRO A 138 -9.19 -12.62 -7.40
C PRO A 138 -8.72 -11.67 -6.30
N LEU A 139 -7.92 -10.67 -6.68
CA LEU A 139 -7.65 -9.52 -5.83
C LEU A 139 -8.84 -8.56 -5.89
N GLU A 140 -9.69 -8.60 -4.86
CA GLU A 140 -10.83 -7.70 -4.75
C GLU A 140 -10.36 -6.27 -4.46
N LEU A 141 -10.85 -5.30 -5.24
CA LEU A 141 -10.43 -3.90 -5.17
C LEU A 141 -11.61 -3.00 -4.84
N VAL A 142 -11.42 -2.10 -3.87
CA VAL A 142 -12.38 -1.06 -3.52
C VAL A 142 -11.71 0.30 -3.69
N ARG A 143 -12.22 1.12 -4.61
CA ARG A 143 -11.68 2.48 -4.79
C ARG A 143 -12.10 3.37 -3.62
N CYS A 144 -11.18 4.19 -3.10
CA CYS A 144 -11.51 5.15 -2.04
C CYS A 144 -12.69 6.07 -2.41
N THR A 145 -12.86 6.42 -3.70
CA THR A 145 -13.98 7.24 -4.17
C THR A 145 -15.33 6.54 -4.08
N ALA A 146 -15.36 5.21 -4.07
CA ALA A 146 -16.58 4.42 -3.88
C ALA A 146 -16.99 4.32 -2.40
N LEU A 147 -16.13 4.79 -1.49
CA LEU A 147 -16.40 4.81 -0.05
C LEU A 147 -17.04 6.12 0.41
N VAL A 148 -17.29 7.09 -0.48
CA VAL A 148 -17.83 8.42 -0.11
C VAL A 148 -19.28 8.32 0.30
#